data_AF-A0A538M507-F1
#
_entry.id   AF-A0A538M507-F1
#
_cell.length_a   1.000
_cell.length_b   1.000
_cell.length_c   1.000
_cell.angle_alpha   90.00
_cell.angle_beta   90.00
_cell.angle_gamma   90.00
#
_symmetry.space_group_name_H-M   'P 1'
#
loop_
_entity.id
_entity.type
_entity.pdbx_description
1 polymer ?
#
loop_
_entity_poly.entity_id
_entity_poly.type
_entity_poly.pdbx_seq_one_letter_code
_entity_poly.pdbx_strand_id
1 'polypeptide(L)'
;MSKAATPWGPAELVEELTLAQRVGDKRFTSHVQLLEAPGGERLVRFAYATDGSARRGPVTLRVRDLERLRSRLADRPQLAEALGLMPQ
;
A
#
# COMPACT_ATOMS: atom_id res chain seq x y z
N MET A 1 11.02 14.16 -7.80
CA MET A 1 10.12 13.00 -7.61
C MET A 1 10.93 11.84 -7.09
N SER A 2 10.48 11.18 -6.01
CA SER A 2 11.22 10.03 -5.44
C SER A 2 10.98 8.79 -6.30
N LYS A 3 12.05 8.06 -6.64
CA LYS A 3 11.96 6.81 -7.42
C LYS A 3 11.86 5.62 -6.49
N ALA A 4 10.93 4.72 -6.79
CA ALA A 4 10.64 3.51 -6.05
C ALA A 4 10.95 2.29 -6.91
N ALA A 5 11.76 1.35 -6.41
CA ALA A 5 11.90 0.04 -7.05
C ALA A 5 10.63 -0.79 -6.83
N THR A 6 10.13 -1.41 -7.89
CA THR A 6 9.00 -2.36 -7.85
C THR A 6 9.37 -3.65 -8.61
N PRO A 7 8.60 -4.75 -8.46
CA PRO A 7 8.81 -5.96 -9.22
C PRO A 7 8.71 -5.78 -10.75
N TRP A 8 8.10 -4.70 -11.24
CA TRP A 8 7.90 -4.41 -12.66
C TRP A 8 8.83 -3.31 -13.19
N GLY A 9 9.82 -2.90 -12.39
CA GLY A 9 10.74 -1.81 -12.72
C GLY A 9 10.56 -0.58 -11.82
N PRO A 10 11.27 0.52 -12.11
CA PRO A 10 11.16 1.74 -11.35
C PRO A 10 9.78 2.38 -11.54
N ALA A 11 9.24 2.97 -10.48
CA ALA A 11 8.02 3.77 -10.51
C ALA A 11 8.26 5.10 -9.78
N GLU A 12 7.50 6.13 -10.12
CA GLU A 12 7.54 7.42 -9.46
C GLU A 12 6.57 7.42 -8.27
N LEU A 13 7.03 7.92 -7.12
CA LEU A 13 6.16 8.18 -5.98
C LEU A 13 5.29 9.39 -6.27
N VAL A 14 3.98 9.17 -6.29
CA VAL A 14 2.97 10.22 -6.54
C VAL A 14 2.44 10.74 -5.22
N GLU A 15 2.07 9.84 -4.32
CA GLU A 15 1.47 10.17 -3.02
C GLU A 15 1.90 9.15 -1.96
N GLU A 16 2.04 9.60 -0.72
CA GLU A 16 2.37 8.77 0.42
C GLU A 16 1.55 9.15 1.66
N LEU A 17 0.87 8.16 2.24
CA LEU A 17 0.33 8.21 3.59
C LEU A 17 1.29 7.48 4.54
N THR A 18 1.66 8.15 5.63
CA THR A 18 2.56 7.64 6.66
C THR A 18 1.83 7.53 7.99
N LEU A 19 1.79 6.33 8.57
CA LEU A 19 1.09 6.00 9.81
C LEU A 19 2.09 5.58 10.88
N ALA A 20 2.37 6.47 11.84
CA ALA A 20 3.23 6.14 12.98
C ALA A 20 2.50 5.21 13.95
N GLN A 21 3.17 4.12 14.34
CA GLN A 21 2.61 3.06 15.18
C GLN A 21 3.60 2.64 16.28
N ARG A 22 3.07 2.06 17.36
CA ARG A 22 3.86 1.56 18.48
C ARG A 22 3.30 0.26 19.06
N VAL A 23 4.18 -0.62 19.51
CA VAL A 23 3.85 -1.81 20.31
C VAL A 23 4.87 -1.91 21.44
N GLY A 24 4.43 -1.67 22.68
CA GLY A 24 5.34 -1.41 23.80
C GLY A 24 6.27 -0.25 23.47
N ASP A 25 7.58 -0.45 23.65
CA ASP A 25 8.62 0.53 23.32
C ASP A 25 9.03 0.54 21.83
N LYS A 26 8.57 -0.45 21.05
CA LYS A 26 8.93 -0.55 19.63
C LYS A 26 8.11 0.43 18.81
N ARG A 27 8.80 1.21 17.97
CA ARG A 27 8.20 2.13 17.01
C ARG A 27 8.34 1.58 15.60
N PHE A 28 7.28 1.71 14.82
CA PHE A 28 7.29 1.39 13.40
C PHE A 28 6.31 2.29 12.68
N THR A 29 6.44 2.33 11.37
CA THR A 29 5.65 3.20 10.51
C THR A 29 5.11 2.39 9.36
N SER A 30 3.80 2.44 9.12
CA SER A 30 3.21 1.91 7.89
C SER A 30 3.15 3.01 6.84
N HIS A 31 3.50 2.66 5.61
CA HIS A 31 3.41 3.53 4.44
C HIS A 31 2.41 2.95 3.46
N VAL A 32 1.50 3.80 2.97
CA VAL A 32 0.63 3.51 1.82
C VAL A 32 1.00 4.48 0.72
N GLN A 33 1.52 3.97 -0.38
CA GLN A 33 2.07 4.80 -1.45
C GLN A 33 1.31 4.55 -2.75
N LEU A 34 0.93 5.64 -3.41
CA LEU A 34 0.52 5.63 -4.82
C LEU A 34 1.76 5.84 -5.67
N LEU A 35 2.02 4.90 -6.57
CA LEU A 35 3.13 4.97 -7.53
C LEU A 35 2.60 5.02 -8.95
N GLU A 36 3.39 5.59 -9.85
CA GLU A 36 3.15 5.58 -11.29
C GLU A 36 4.33 4.92 -12.01
N ALA A 37 4.05 3.82 -12.73
CA ALA A 37 5.03 3.12 -13.54
C ALA A 37 5.17 3.76 -14.93
N PRO A 38 6.25 3.47 -15.68
CA PRO A 38 6.38 3.90 -17.06
C PRO A 38 5.15 3.50 -17.89
N GLY A 39 4.60 4.45 -18.64
CA GLY A 39 3.35 4.25 -19.39
C GLY A 39 2.07 4.60 -18.61
N GLY A 40 2.19 5.15 -17.40
CA GLY A 40 1.06 5.71 -16.63
C GLY A 40 0.28 4.70 -15.78
N GLU A 41 0.74 3.46 -15.68
CA GLU A 41 0.08 2.45 -14.83
C GLU A 41 0.22 2.84 -13.35
N ARG A 42 -0.90 2.82 -12.62
CA ARG A 42 -0.94 3.10 -11.17
C ARG A 42 -0.72 1.84 -10.35
N LEU A 43 0.11 1.96 -9.31
CA LEU A 43 0.37 0.91 -8.33
C LEU A 43 0.08 1.43 -6.93
N VAL A 44 -0.42 0.57 -6.05
CA VAL A 44 -0.54 0.88 -4.61
C VAL A 44 0.40 -0.03 -3.85
N ARG A 45 1.31 0.56 -3.06
CA ARG A 45 2.30 -0.16 -2.26
C ARG A 45 2.03 0.02 -0.78
N PHE A 46 1.90 -1.11 -0.08
CA PHE A 46 1.90 -1.17 1.38
C PHE A 46 3.29 -1.60 1.84
N ALA A 47 3.91 -0.79 2.70
CA ALA A 47 5.21 -1.08 3.28
C ALA A 47 5.20 -0.75 4.77
N TYR A 48 6.11 -1.35 5.54
CA TYR A 48 6.37 -0.90 6.90
C TYR A 48 7.87 -0.65 7.11
N ALA A 49 8.16 0.31 7.96
CA ALA A 49 9.51 0.69 8.34
C ALA A 49 9.66 0.55 9.86
N THR A 50 10.81 0.06 10.29
CA THR A 50 11.27 0.17 11.68
C THR A 50 12.52 1.05 11.64
N ASP A 51 12.66 1.96 12.61
CA ASP A 51 13.83 2.84 12.71
C ASP A 51 14.09 3.68 11.44
N GLY A 52 13.01 4.11 10.77
CA GLY A 52 13.07 5.04 9.63
C GLY A 52 13.50 4.44 8.28
N SER A 53 13.80 3.14 8.22
CA SER A 53 14.11 2.44 6.96
C SER A 53 13.02 1.44 6.60
N ALA A 54 12.55 1.50 5.34
CA ALA A 54 11.58 0.54 4.82
C ALA A 54 12.19 -0.88 4.90
N ARG A 55 11.59 -1.75 5.72
CA ARG A 55 12.01 -3.15 5.79
C ARG A 55 11.32 -3.95 4.69
N ARG A 56 12.02 -5.02 4.27
CA ARG A 56 11.69 -5.93 3.16
C ARG A 56 10.22 -6.34 3.10
N GLY A 57 9.78 -6.69 1.89
CA GLY A 57 8.46 -7.28 1.63
C GLY A 57 7.32 -6.28 1.39
N PRO A 58 7.53 -5.12 0.71
CA PRO A 58 6.41 -4.29 0.33
C PRO A 58 5.47 -5.08 -0.58
N VAL A 59 4.18 -5.05 -0.26
CA VAL A 59 3.14 -5.60 -1.12
C VAL A 59 2.72 -4.50 -2.08
N THR A 60 3.10 -4.65 -3.34
CA THR A 60 2.69 -3.74 -4.42
C THR A 60 1.58 -4.40 -5.23
N LEU A 61 0.43 -3.74 -5.29
CA LEU A 61 -0.75 -4.16 -6.03
C LEU A 61 -0.88 -3.31 -7.30
N ARG A 62 -1.16 -3.95 -8.43
CA ARG A 62 -1.61 -3.24 -9.64
C ARG A 62 -3.08 -2.89 -9.54
N VAL A 63 -3.57 -2.03 -10.44
CA VAL A 63 -4.99 -1.67 -10.57
C VAL A 63 -5.89 -2.91 -10.57
N ARG A 64 -5.57 -3.92 -11.38
CA ARG A 64 -6.34 -5.19 -11.46
C ARG A 64 -6.38 -5.99 -10.16
N ASP A 65 -5.32 -5.90 -9.36
CA ASP A 65 -5.25 -6.61 -8.07
C ASP A 65 -6.12 -5.87 -7.04
N LEU A 66 -6.18 -4.53 -7.11
CA LEU A 66 -7.08 -3.70 -6.30
C LEU A 66 -8.55 -3.91 -6.68
N GLU A 67 -8.87 -4.07 -7.97
CA GLU A 67 -10.21 -4.45 -8.43
C GLU A 67 -10.64 -5.79 -7.84
N ARG A 68 -9.74 -6.78 -7.89
CA ARG A 68 -9.98 -8.09 -7.28
C ARG A 68 -10.14 -8.00 -5.76
N LEU A 69 -9.32 -7.20 -5.09
CA LEU A 69 -9.45 -6.95 -3.64
C LEU A 69 -10.85 -6.40 -3.32
N ARG A 70 -11.28 -5.34 -4.01
CA ARG A 70 -12.61 -4.74 -3.81
C ARG A 70 -13.74 -5.73 -4.06
N SER A 71 -13.67 -6.51 -5.16
CA SER A 71 -14.67 -7.55 -5.45
C SER A 71 -14.74 -8.61 -4.34
N ARG A 72 -13.59 -9.06 -3.81
CA ARG A 72 -13.54 -10.11 -2.78
C ARG A 72 -13.88 -9.63 -1.37
N LEU A 73 -13.88 -8.32 -1.14
CA LEU A 73 -14.38 -7.70 0.09
C LEU A 73 -15.91 -7.79 0.20
N ALA A 74 -16.64 -7.88 -0.91
CA ALA A 74 -18.09 -8.08 -0.89
C ALA A 74 -18.50 -9.37 -0.15
N ASP A 75 -17.71 -10.44 -0.29
CA ASP A 75 -17.93 -11.71 0.41
C ASP A 75 -17.37 -11.72 1.85
N ARG A 76 -16.84 -10.60 2.35
CA ARG A 76 -16.11 -10.49 3.64
C ARG A 76 -16.56 -9.24 4.41
N PRO A 77 -17.83 -9.17 4.86
CA PRO A 77 -18.45 -7.95 5.36
C PRO A 77 -17.71 -7.32 6.55
N GLN A 78 -17.28 -8.12 7.53
CA GLN A 78 -16.53 -7.61 8.69
C GLN A 78 -15.19 -6.96 8.31
N LEU A 79 -14.51 -7.53 7.30
CA LEU A 79 -13.24 -6.96 6.82
C LEU A 79 -13.50 -5.69 5.99
N ALA A 80 -14.54 -5.67 5.17
CA ALA A 80 -14.95 -4.50 4.40
C ALA A 80 -15.34 -3.33 5.33
N GLU A 81 -16.10 -3.62 6.39
CA GLU A 81 -16.47 -2.67 7.44
C GLU A 81 -15.23 -2.11 8.13
N ALA A 82 -14.30 -2.96 8.58
CA ALA A 82 -13.07 -2.53 9.23
C ALA A 82 -12.18 -1.64 8.32
N LEU A 83 -12.24 -1.84 7.00
CA LEU A 83 -11.53 -1.01 6.02
C LEU A 83 -12.31 0.25 5.60
N GLY A 84 -13.58 0.39 6.01
CA GLY A 84 -14.46 1.46 5.53
C GLY A 84 -14.78 1.35 4.04
N LEU A 85 -14.69 0.16 3.45
CA LEU A 85 -14.87 -0.11 2.02
C LEU A 85 -16.13 -0.95 1.74
N MET A 86 -17.17 -0.79 2.55
CA MET A 86 -18.44 -1.45 2.26
C MET A 86 -18.96 -0.99 0.88
N PRO A 87 -19.48 -1.90 0.04
CA PRO A 87 -20.28 -1.49 -1.10
C PRO A 87 -21.39 -0.56 -0.59
N GLN A 88 -21.55 0.61 -1.20
CA GLN A 88 -22.75 1.41 -0.96
C GLN A 88 -23.98 0.69 -1.50
#